data_AF-A0A1Z5JVK3-F1
#
_entry.id   AF-A0A1Z5JVK3-F1
#
_cell.length_a   1.000
_cell.length_b   1.000
_cell.length_c   1.000
_cell.angle_alpha   90.00
_cell.angle_beta   90.00
_cell.angle_gamma   90.00
#
_symmetry.space_group_name_H-M   'P 1'
#
loop_
_entity.id
_entity.type
_entity.pdbx_description
1 polymer ?
#
loop_
_entity_poly.entity_id
_entity_poly.type
_entity_poly.pdbx_seq_one_letter_code
_entity_poly.pdbx_strand_id
1 'polypeptide(L)'
;MRIVSQNQLVRDFRSALKFPVLEMRLFSILLSLLFIGPAAAQTSCRDLGQWVIDQRCTEDKPICVYRNGGQVVGGNRGHHCALCINSQQPNGYWQVDLDEGCDFDARVCVGRRPLAANVEGTACAVCVNSIPTTIDANDIDDGCPPEAPICVNDDGSEPALRKPGTKCIADCFDTSNFELDIGCPDNYPHCVYEDGSEPGYPRAGDKCSISSPSVCDDGNPCTDDICDPYYGCYYVDNGSCVCDANAVDWQCNDPWPFCSGTQFCICDVDTEGAPFCWPDTSCEGLVDCSSNADCPEGTRCASTCCGEGQCLPECDDIWLEEVRVDGQPSGPTTAGTQN
;
A
#
# COMPACT_ATOMS: atom_id res chain seq x y z
N MET A 1 -21.11 8.78 22.75
CA MET A 1 -21.22 8.91 24.23
C MET A 1 -19.91 9.49 24.73
N ARG A 2 -19.97 10.47 25.64
CA ARG A 2 -18.90 11.42 25.95
C ARG A 2 -17.66 10.80 26.61
N ILE A 3 -16.52 11.37 26.23
CA ILE A 3 -15.17 11.24 26.80
C ILE A 3 -15.19 11.53 28.32
N VAL A 4 -14.48 10.74 29.13
CA VAL A 4 -14.11 11.10 30.50
C VAL A 4 -12.60 10.93 30.68
N SER A 5 -12.00 12.03 31.13
CA SER A 5 -10.59 12.33 31.34
C SER A 5 -10.05 11.76 32.66
N GLN A 6 -8.77 11.42 32.63
CA GLN A 6 -7.90 11.06 33.75
C GLN A 6 -7.86 12.16 34.83
N ASN A 7 -8.41 11.92 36.02
CA ASN A 7 -8.00 12.61 37.26
C ASN A 7 -8.64 12.03 38.54
N GLN A 8 -8.53 10.72 38.76
CA GLN A 8 -9.03 10.15 40.00
C GLN A 8 -8.24 8.89 40.41
N LEU A 9 -7.03 9.06 40.95
CA LEU A 9 -6.36 8.06 41.80
C LEU A 9 -5.16 8.69 42.53
N VAL A 10 -5.38 9.84 43.16
CA VAL A 10 -4.51 10.34 44.24
C VAL A 10 -5.37 10.43 45.49
N ARG A 11 -5.39 9.35 46.27
CA ARG A 11 -5.73 9.24 47.69
C ARG A 11 -6.00 7.78 47.96
N ASP A 12 -5.01 7.09 48.48
CA ASP A 12 -5.12 6.05 49.51
C ASP A 12 -3.82 5.27 49.52
N PHE A 13 -2.93 5.59 50.45
CA PHE A 13 -1.99 4.65 51.08
C PHE A 13 -1.26 5.40 52.21
N ARG A 14 -2.03 5.73 53.26
CA ARG A 14 -1.48 5.92 54.61
C ARG A 14 -2.05 4.82 55.49
N SER A 15 -1.17 4.26 56.31
CA SER A 15 -1.42 3.38 57.46
C SER A 15 -1.16 1.89 57.20
N ALA A 16 0.08 1.47 57.44
CA ALA A 16 0.41 0.51 58.51
C ALA A 16 1.89 0.11 58.39
N LEU A 17 2.68 0.37 59.43
CA LEU A 17 3.64 -0.57 60.03
C LEU A 17 4.44 0.18 61.13
N LYS A 18 4.11 -0.14 62.39
CA LYS A 18 4.85 0.24 63.58
C LYS A 18 6.10 -0.65 63.69
N PHE A 19 7.27 -0.05 63.94
CA PHE A 19 8.42 -0.74 64.56
C PHE A 19 9.03 0.16 65.65
N PRO A 20 9.51 -0.40 66.77
CA PRO A 20 9.84 0.35 67.98
C PRO A 20 11.21 1.04 67.91
N VAL A 21 11.28 2.20 68.54
CA VAL A 21 12.48 3.00 68.80
C VAL A 21 13.40 2.24 69.76
N LEU A 22 14.65 2.00 69.37
CA LEU A 22 15.71 1.53 70.26
C LEU A 22 16.89 2.50 70.23
N GLU A 23 17.40 2.78 71.42
CA GLU A 23 18.31 3.86 71.78
C GLU A 23 19.63 3.94 71.02
N MET A 24 20.04 5.19 70.81
CA MET A 24 21.33 5.65 70.33
C MET A 24 22.43 5.35 71.36
N ARG A 25 23.41 4.50 71.01
CA ARG A 25 24.70 4.41 71.72
C ARG A 25 25.85 4.75 70.78
N LEU A 26 26.55 5.84 71.10
CA LEU A 26 27.83 6.23 70.50
C LEU A 26 28.89 5.17 70.80
N PHE A 27 29.58 4.68 69.76
CA PHE A 27 30.92 4.13 69.87
C PHE A 27 31.75 4.51 68.64
N SER A 28 32.76 5.34 68.87
CA SER A 28 33.81 5.73 67.92
C SER A 28 34.88 4.65 67.85
N ILE A 29 35.11 3.99 66.71
CA ILE A 29 36.37 3.23 66.46
C ILE A 29 36.78 3.29 64.98
N LEU A 30 37.94 3.93 64.78
CA LEU A 30 39.01 3.80 63.77
C LEU A 30 38.73 3.50 62.28
N LEU A 31 39.11 4.53 61.51
CA LEU A 31 39.72 4.53 60.17
C LEU A 31 40.48 3.24 59.79
N SER A 32 40.11 2.63 58.66
CA SER A 32 40.96 1.72 57.87
C SER A 32 40.70 1.98 56.39
N LEU A 33 41.54 2.84 55.82
CA LEU A 33 41.64 3.10 54.38
C LEU A 33 42.19 1.85 53.67
N LEU A 34 41.30 1.03 53.13
CA LEU A 34 41.63 0.17 51.99
C LEU A 34 41.24 0.95 50.73
N PHE A 35 42.26 1.46 50.04
CA PHE A 35 42.14 1.98 48.68
C PHE A 35 41.63 0.86 47.77
N ILE A 36 40.31 0.76 47.63
CA ILE A 36 39.72 0.24 46.41
C ILE A 36 40.03 1.31 45.37
N GLY A 37 41.13 1.13 44.63
CA GLY A 37 41.34 1.90 43.41
C GLY A 37 40.07 1.80 42.56
N PRO A 38 39.67 2.85 41.83
CA PRO A 38 38.50 2.75 40.98
C PRO A 38 38.79 1.62 40.00
N ALA A 39 38.15 0.47 40.21
CA ALA A 39 37.91 -0.45 39.13
C ALA A 39 37.21 0.42 38.11
N ALA A 40 37.91 0.75 37.02
CA ALA A 40 37.29 1.36 35.86
C ALA A 40 36.15 0.41 35.50
N ALA A 41 34.95 0.75 35.94
CA ALA A 41 33.75 0.02 35.62
C ALA A 41 33.72 0.07 34.10
N GLN A 42 34.00 -1.05 33.44
CA GLN A 42 33.72 -1.18 32.03
C GLN A 42 32.21 -0.99 31.92
N THR A 43 31.82 0.21 31.50
CA THR A 43 30.46 0.63 31.16
C THR A 43 30.04 -0.06 29.86
N SER A 44 30.18 -1.38 29.80
CA SER A 44 29.68 -2.18 28.70
C SER A 44 28.17 -2.31 28.84
N CYS A 45 27.46 -1.97 27.77
CA CYS A 45 26.05 -2.29 27.57
C CYS A 45 25.90 -3.73 27.07
N ARG A 46 24.66 -4.21 26.97
CA ARG A 46 24.34 -5.51 26.36
C ARG A 46 23.10 -5.38 25.49
N ASP A 47 23.20 -5.91 24.28
CA ASP A 47 22.07 -6.07 23.37
C ASP A 47 20.97 -6.93 24.02
N LEU A 48 19.72 -6.46 23.97
CA LEU A 48 18.52 -7.17 24.42
C LEU A 48 17.62 -7.56 23.23
N GLY A 49 17.99 -7.18 22.01
CA GLY A 49 17.24 -7.40 20.79
C GLY A 49 16.60 -6.13 20.27
N GLN A 50 16.09 -6.23 19.04
CA GLN A 50 15.55 -5.10 18.30
C GLN A 50 14.36 -4.43 19.00
N TRP A 51 14.29 -3.11 18.90
CA TRP A 51 13.21 -2.28 19.47
C TRP A 51 13.08 -2.35 20.99
N VAL A 52 14.12 -2.83 21.67
CA VAL A 52 14.20 -2.87 23.12
C VAL A 52 15.36 -1.98 23.56
N ILE A 53 15.15 -1.18 24.61
CA ILE A 53 16.24 -0.40 25.21
C ILE A 53 17.25 -1.37 25.82
N ASP A 54 18.47 -1.31 25.34
CA ASP A 54 19.52 -2.23 25.73
C ASP A 54 19.93 -2.08 27.19
N GLN A 55 20.54 -3.15 27.71
CA GLN A 55 20.92 -3.18 29.09
C GLN A 55 21.95 -2.09 29.38
N ARG A 56 21.63 -1.19 30.32
CA ARG A 56 22.44 -0.02 30.70
C ARG A 56 22.47 1.11 29.66
N CYS A 57 21.55 1.06 28.71
CA CYS A 57 21.22 2.14 27.81
C CYS A 57 19.99 2.93 28.31
N THR A 58 19.64 4.00 27.63
CA THR A 58 18.57 4.94 28.02
C THR A 58 17.64 5.20 26.85
N GLU A 59 16.48 5.81 27.09
CA GLU A 59 15.57 6.22 26.00
C GLU A 59 16.27 7.11 24.96
N ASP A 60 17.13 8.05 25.40
CA ASP A 60 17.89 8.93 24.49
C ASP A 60 18.97 8.21 23.67
N LYS A 61 19.43 7.04 24.13
CA LYS A 61 20.50 6.26 23.53
C LYS A 61 20.21 4.79 23.77
N PRO A 62 19.23 4.21 23.05
CA PRO A 62 18.67 2.92 23.41
C PRO A 62 19.51 1.73 22.98
N ILE A 63 20.46 1.90 22.05
CA ILE A 63 21.11 0.79 21.36
C ILE A 63 22.54 0.59 21.85
N CYS A 64 22.95 -0.64 22.09
CA CYS A 64 24.28 -1.02 22.47
C CYS A 64 25.17 -1.25 21.23
N VAL A 65 26.31 -0.58 21.19
CA VAL A 65 27.23 -0.66 20.05
C VAL A 65 28.65 -1.01 20.47
N TYR A 66 29.43 -1.51 19.52
CA TYR A 66 30.86 -1.71 19.69
C TYR A 66 31.59 -0.37 19.79
N ARG A 67 32.86 -0.40 20.21
CA ARG A 67 33.70 0.81 20.36
C ARG A 67 33.78 1.66 19.08
N ASN A 68 33.70 1.02 17.92
CA ASN A 68 33.73 1.66 16.61
C ASN A 68 32.34 2.11 16.13
N GLY A 69 31.30 2.00 16.95
CA GLY A 69 29.93 2.37 16.60
C GLY A 69 29.17 1.31 15.81
N GLY A 70 29.74 0.11 15.60
CA GLY A 70 29.05 -0.97 14.92
C GLY A 70 27.98 -1.63 15.79
N GLN A 71 26.89 -2.08 15.18
CA GLN A 71 25.79 -2.78 15.85
C GLN A 71 26.27 -4.02 16.62
N VAL A 72 25.72 -4.23 17.81
CA VAL A 72 25.89 -5.45 18.60
C VAL A 72 24.61 -6.26 18.49
N VAL A 73 24.71 -7.54 18.15
CA VAL A 73 23.54 -8.42 17.94
C VAL A 73 23.64 -9.68 18.79
N GLY A 74 22.49 -10.34 19.03
CA GLY A 74 22.42 -11.66 19.65
C GLY A 74 22.77 -11.69 21.14
N GLY A 75 22.51 -10.60 21.87
CA GLY A 75 22.81 -10.55 23.30
C GLY A 75 24.28 -10.35 23.63
N ASN A 76 25.09 -9.90 22.67
CA ASN A 76 26.50 -9.65 22.89
C ASN A 76 26.72 -8.36 23.71
N ARG A 77 27.92 -8.21 24.27
CA ARG A 77 28.30 -7.01 25.02
C ARG A 77 28.91 -5.97 24.10
N GLY A 78 28.46 -4.72 24.25
CA GLY A 78 29.05 -3.56 23.59
C GLY A 78 29.90 -2.71 24.52
N HIS A 79 30.23 -1.51 24.05
CA HIS A 79 31.14 -0.57 24.71
C HIS A 79 30.46 0.73 25.13
N HIS A 80 29.48 1.19 24.36
CA HIS A 80 28.70 2.39 24.65
C HIS A 80 27.31 2.30 24.00
N CYS A 81 26.42 3.21 24.38
CA CYS A 81 25.08 3.29 23.80
C CYS A 81 25.02 4.37 22.71
N ALA A 82 24.27 4.09 21.66
CA ALA A 82 24.01 4.91 20.49
C ALA A 82 22.55 5.37 20.45
N LEU A 83 22.32 6.50 19.77
CA LEU A 83 20.97 7.02 19.51
C LEU A 83 20.23 6.11 18.52
N CYS A 84 20.85 5.86 17.37
CA CYS A 84 20.26 5.09 16.29
C CYS A 84 21.34 4.27 15.57
N ILE A 85 20.93 3.24 14.84
CA ILE A 85 21.78 2.45 13.94
C ILE A 85 21.20 2.52 12.54
N ASN A 86 22.06 2.78 11.55
CA ASN A 86 21.70 2.64 10.14
C ASN A 86 21.58 1.15 9.79
N SER A 87 20.36 0.68 9.59
CA SER A 87 20.04 -0.74 9.48
C SER A 87 20.42 -1.34 8.12
N GLN A 88 20.50 -0.53 7.04
CA GLN A 88 20.59 -1.09 5.69
C GLN A 88 21.49 -0.39 4.65
N GLN A 89 22.09 0.79 4.88
CA GLN A 89 23.02 1.32 3.87
C GLN A 89 24.40 0.70 3.96
N PRO A 90 25.11 0.31 2.89
CA PRO A 90 24.86 0.77 1.53
C PRO A 90 24.22 -0.29 0.63
N ASN A 91 23.74 -1.42 1.18
CA ASN A 91 23.38 -2.58 0.35
C ASN A 91 21.90 -2.61 -0.05
N GLY A 92 21.03 -1.86 0.63
CA GLY A 92 19.69 -1.56 0.18
C GLY A 92 19.67 -0.17 -0.47
N TYR A 93 19.49 -0.13 -1.79
CA TYR A 93 18.78 1.00 -2.39
C TYR A 93 17.34 0.90 -1.85
N TRP A 94 16.62 2.00 -1.61
CA TRP A 94 15.20 1.99 -1.16
C TRP A 94 14.94 1.70 0.33
N GLN A 95 15.64 2.39 1.25
CA GLN A 95 15.31 2.23 2.67
C GLN A 95 14.03 3.01 3.04
N VAL A 96 12.86 2.39 2.87
CA VAL A 96 11.58 2.87 3.44
C VAL A 96 11.43 2.57 4.93
N ASP A 97 12.16 1.55 5.40
CA ASP A 97 12.01 1.02 6.75
C ASP A 97 12.69 1.87 7.82
N LEU A 98 12.02 1.92 8.97
CA LEU A 98 12.46 2.63 10.16
C LEU A 98 13.81 2.10 10.66
N ASP A 99 14.78 3.00 10.84
CA ASP A 99 16.02 2.65 11.50
C ASP A 99 15.84 2.42 13.00
N GLU A 100 16.62 1.49 13.53
CA GLU A 100 16.60 1.21 14.96
C GLU A 100 17.00 2.46 15.75
N GLY A 101 16.20 2.81 16.76
CA GLY A 101 16.38 4.02 17.60
C GLY A 101 15.79 5.30 17.02
N CYS A 102 15.24 5.24 15.81
CA CYS A 102 14.45 6.31 15.20
C CYS A 102 12.93 6.06 15.36
N ASP A 103 12.10 7.01 14.95
CA ASP A 103 10.62 6.88 14.98
C ASP A 103 9.98 7.16 13.61
N PHE A 104 8.65 7.03 13.54
CA PHE A 104 7.91 7.18 12.27
C PHE A 104 7.96 8.59 11.68
N ASP A 105 8.22 9.63 12.48
CA ASP A 105 8.33 11.02 12.02
C ASP A 105 9.75 11.30 11.49
N ALA A 106 10.77 10.70 12.09
CA ALA A 106 12.15 10.79 11.64
C ALA A 106 12.75 9.39 11.53
N ARG A 107 12.59 8.76 10.36
CA ARG A 107 12.82 7.32 10.18
C ARG A 107 14.27 6.92 9.93
N VAL A 108 15.09 7.81 9.38
CA VAL A 108 16.42 7.49 8.87
C VAL A 108 17.49 7.92 9.86
N CYS A 109 18.38 7.00 10.24
CA CYS A 109 19.52 7.30 11.08
C CYS A 109 20.61 8.00 10.28
N VAL A 110 21.00 9.20 10.72
CA VAL A 110 21.95 10.06 10.01
C VAL A 110 23.15 10.47 10.86
N GLY A 111 24.27 10.70 10.19
CA GLY A 111 25.52 11.14 10.78
C GLY A 111 26.05 12.43 10.15
N ARG A 112 27.19 12.90 10.66
CA ARG A 112 27.94 14.01 10.02
C ARG A 112 28.45 13.65 8.62
N ARG A 113 28.52 12.35 8.31
CA ARG A 113 28.90 11.76 7.02
C ARG A 113 27.88 10.65 6.71
N PRO A 114 27.76 10.27 5.42
CA PRO A 114 26.98 9.08 5.05
C PRO A 114 27.41 7.89 5.90
N LEU A 115 26.43 7.23 6.52
CA LEU A 115 26.67 6.12 7.41
C LEU A 115 26.83 4.83 6.59
N ALA A 116 27.74 3.96 7.03
CA ALA A 116 27.82 2.60 6.51
C ALA A 116 26.86 1.68 7.28
N ALA A 117 26.79 0.42 6.85
CA ALA A 117 25.76 -0.51 7.33
C ALA A 117 26.02 -0.86 8.77
N ASN A 118 24.96 -0.83 9.55
CA ASN A 118 24.96 -1.19 10.95
C ASN A 118 25.93 -0.30 11.76
N VAL A 119 26.03 0.97 11.39
CA VAL A 119 26.86 1.98 12.07
C VAL A 119 25.99 3.01 12.77
N GLU A 120 26.40 3.41 13.97
CA GLU A 120 25.71 4.41 14.76
C GLU A 120 25.63 5.78 14.09
N GLY A 121 24.47 6.42 14.24
CA GLY A 121 24.24 7.80 13.85
C GLY A 121 24.23 8.76 15.03
N THR A 122 24.05 10.03 14.70
CA THR A 122 24.02 11.14 15.66
C THR A 122 22.67 11.85 15.72
N ALA A 123 21.79 11.60 14.77
CA ALA A 123 20.44 12.14 14.70
C ALA A 123 19.55 11.21 13.85
N CYS A 124 18.25 11.40 13.92
CA CYS A 124 17.29 10.85 12.96
C CYS A 124 16.81 11.96 12.03
N ALA A 125 16.46 11.61 10.79
CA ALA A 125 15.91 12.48 9.79
C ALA A 125 14.67 11.85 9.16
N VAL A 126 13.78 12.67 8.60
CA VAL A 126 12.60 12.21 7.86
C VAL A 126 13.06 11.38 6.66
N CYS A 127 13.96 11.96 5.88
CA CYS A 127 14.51 11.36 4.68
C CYS A 127 15.93 11.86 4.38
N VAL A 128 16.63 11.22 3.46
CA VAL A 128 17.94 11.63 2.95
C VAL A 128 17.95 11.52 1.43
N ASN A 129 18.43 12.58 0.75
CA ASN A 129 18.57 12.55 -0.71
C ASN A 129 19.62 11.48 -1.13
N SER A 130 19.15 10.42 -1.79
CA SER A 130 19.86 9.17 -2.07
C SER A 130 20.79 9.29 -3.28
N ILE A 131 20.24 9.59 -4.46
CA ILE A 131 20.88 9.66 -5.78
C ILE A 131 20.01 10.58 -6.68
N PRO A 132 20.53 11.19 -7.77
CA PRO A 132 19.67 11.88 -8.71
C PRO A 132 18.87 10.89 -9.57
N THR A 133 17.58 11.16 -9.81
CA THR A 133 16.68 10.44 -10.73
C THR A 133 17.24 10.26 -12.16
N THR A 134 18.25 11.07 -12.53
CA THR A 134 19.00 10.92 -13.80
C THR A 134 19.86 9.66 -13.89
N ILE A 135 20.12 8.97 -12.77
CA ILE A 135 20.95 7.76 -12.70
C ILE A 135 20.07 6.51 -12.61
N ASP A 136 18.97 6.59 -11.89
CA ASP A 136 17.95 5.54 -11.80
C ASP A 136 16.58 6.22 -11.77
N ALA A 137 15.75 5.97 -12.78
CA ALA A 137 14.42 6.56 -12.88
C ALA A 137 13.49 6.07 -11.78
N ASN A 138 13.85 4.98 -11.11
CA ASN A 138 13.11 4.54 -9.96
C ASN A 138 13.37 5.42 -8.74
N ASP A 139 14.47 6.22 -8.65
CA ASP A 139 15.11 6.63 -7.36
C ASP A 139 14.14 7.24 -6.33
N ILE A 140 14.07 6.61 -5.15
CA ILE A 140 13.28 7.00 -3.98
C ILE A 140 14.32 7.27 -2.90
N ASP A 141 14.22 8.48 -2.37
CA ASP A 141 15.10 8.93 -1.33
C ASP A 141 14.94 8.11 -0.06
N ASP A 142 16.03 7.90 0.67
CA ASP A 142 16.01 7.10 1.90
C ASP A 142 14.98 7.70 2.86
N GLY A 143 14.13 6.88 3.44
CA GLY A 143 13.03 7.29 4.33
C GLY A 143 11.75 7.71 3.63
N CYS A 144 11.79 7.95 2.31
CA CYS A 144 10.62 8.30 1.54
C CYS A 144 9.86 7.06 1.05
N PRO A 145 8.52 7.08 1.07
CA PRO A 145 7.70 6.00 0.55
C PRO A 145 7.57 6.11 -0.99
N PRO A 146 7.20 5.02 -1.69
CA PRO A 146 7.10 5.05 -3.15
C PRO A 146 6.02 5.99 -3.69
N GLU A 147 5.00 6.31 -2.90
CA GLU A 147 3.96 7.28 -3.26
C GLU A 147 4.45 8.74 -3.19
N ALA A 148 5.56 8.99 -2.48
CA ALA A 148 6.18 10.30 -2.34
C ALA A 148 7.70 10.14 -2.39
N PRO A 149 8.27 9.82 -3.57
CA PRO A 149 9.63 9.30 -3.68
C PRO A 149 10.74 10.32 -3.35
N ILE A 150 10.45 11.64 -3.39
CA ILE A 150 11.48 12.68 -3.37
C ILE A 150 11.57 13.36 -2.01
N CYS A 151 12.77 13.41 -1.45
CA CYS A 151 13.10 14.10 -0.21
C CYS A 151 13.36 15.58 -0.47
N VAL A 152 12.60 16.44 0.20
CA VAL A 152 12.72 17.90 0.06
C VAL A 152 12.86 18.59 1.42
N ASN A 153 13.36 19.82 1.40
CA ASN A 153 13.30 20.75 2.53
C ASN A 153 11.89 21.34 2.67
N ASP A 154 11.66 22.12 3.73
CA ASP A 154 10.36 22.75 4.00
C ASP A 154 9.86 23.61 2.83
N ASP A 155 10.79 24.28 2.13
CA ASP A 155 10.53 25.13 0.97
C ASP A 155 10.29 24.35 -0.35
N GLY A 156 10.36 23.02 -0.32
CA GLY A 156 10.19 22.15 -1.48
C GLY A 156 11.46 21.97 -2.33
N SER A 157 12.59 22.56 -1.96
CA SER A 157 13.86 22.32 -2.66
C SER A 157 14.46 20.97 -2.26
N GLU A 158 15.07 20.26 -3.20
CA GLU A 158 15.87 19.07 -2.89
C GLU A 158 17.09 19.45 -2.03
N PRO A 159 17.36 18.75 -0.91
CA PRO A 159 18.61 18.85 -0.19
C PRO A 159 19.78 18.44 -1.08
N ALA A 160 20.99 18.88 -0.75
CA ALA A 160 22.18 18.37 -1.43
C ALA A 160 22.28 16.84 -1.24
N LEU A 161 22.90 16.15 -2.20
CA LEU A 161 23.10 14.70 -2.13
C LEU A 161 23.65 14.24 -0.77
N ARG A 162 23.03 13.19 -0.22
CA ARG A 162 23.31 12.61 1.10
C ARG A 162 23.11 13.58 2.25
N LYS A 163 22.22 14.55 2.10
CA LYS A 163 21.76 15.43 3.17
C LYS A 163 20.32 15.13 3.55
N PRO A 164 20.00 15.29 4.84
CA PRO A 164 18.64 15.08 5.31
C PRO A 164 17.71 16.16 4.76
N GLY A 165 16.48 15.76 4.45
CA GLY A 165 15.34 16.64 4.22
C GLY A 165 14.32 16.55 5.34
N THR A 166 13.21 17.27 5.18
CA THR A 166 12.17 17.44 6.20
C THR A 166 10.82 16.88 5.78
N LYS A 167 10.61 16.58 4.51
CA LYS A 167 9.38 15.96 4.00
C LYS A 167 9.65 15.19 2.71
N CYS A 168 8.77 14.25 2.42
CA CYS A 168 8.74 13.53 1.16
C CYS A 168 7.58 14.05 0.30
N ILE A 169 7.78 14.18 -1.01
CA ILE A 169 6.76 14.63 -1.97
C ILE A 169 6.75 13.72 -3.19
N ALA A 170 5.65 13.72 -3.93
CA ALA A 170 5.67 13.35 -5.34
C ALA A 170 5.81 14.64 -6.17
N ASP A 171 6.94 14.80 -6.85
CA ASP A 171 7.08 15.80 -7.91
C ASP A 171 6.66 15.16 -9.24
N CYS A 172 5.43 14.63 -9.27
CA CYS A 172 4.91 13.86 -10.39
C CYS A 172 4.08 14.72 -11.35
N PHE A 173 4.10 14.35 -12.63
CA PHE A 173 3.37 15.05 -13.67
C PHE A 173 2.70 14.07 -14.63
N ASP A 174 1.36 14.16 -14.71
CA ASP A 174 0.55 13.40 -15.64
C ASP A 174 0.84 13.85 -17.08
N THR A 175 1.44 12.95 -17.85
CA THR A 175 1.81 13.20 -19.26
C THR A 175 0.90 12.53 -20.28
N SER A 176 -0.02 11.68 -19.84
CA SER A 176 -1.06 11.08 -20.67
C SER A 176 -2.02 10.25 -19.80
N ASN A 177 -3.23 10.00 -20.31
CA ASN A 177 -4.20 9.17 -19.59
C ASN A 177 -3.86 7.66 -19.55
N PHE A 178 -2.85 7.18 -20.31
CA PHE A 178 -2.61 5.74 -20.50
C PHE A 178 -1.12 5.32 -20.48
N GLU A 179 -0.19 6.27 -20.48
CA GLU A 179 1.25 6.01 -20.35
C GLU A 179 1.73 6.29 -18.91
N LEU A 180 2.97 5.91 -18.62
CA LEU A 180 3.60 6.12 -17.31
C LEU A 180 3.88 7.62 -17.11
N ASP A 181 3.68 8.10 -15.89
CA ASP A 181 3.85 9.50 -15.55
C ASP A 181 5.29 9.84 -15.18
N ILE A 182 5.67 11.09 -15.44
CA ILE A 182 7.02 11.57 -15.14
C ILE A 182 7.13 11.87 -13.65
N GLY A 183 8.25 11.46 -13.04
CA GLY A 183 8.56 11.74 -11.64
C GLY A 183 8.12 10.65 -10.66
N CYS A 184 7.49 9.59 -11.16
CA CYS A 184 7.10 8.42 -10.39
C CYS A 184 7.97 7.20 -10.69
N PRO A 185 8.17 6.30 -9.71
CA PRO A 185 8.95 5.08 -9.90
C PRO A 185 8.16 4.04 -10.72
N ASP A 186 8.85 3.09 -11.36
CA ASP A 186 8.24 2.12 -12.29
C ASP A 186 7.15 1.26 -11.64
N ASN A 187 7.25 1.00 -10.33
CA ASN A 187 6.26 0.22 -9.58
C ASN A 187 5.05 1.05 -9.11
N TYR A 188 5.14 2.38 -9.13
CA TYR A 188 4.04 3.30 -8.80
C TYR A 188 3.94 4.36 -9.89
N PRO A 189 3.75 3.96 -11.16
CA PRO A 189 4.07 4.82 -12.29
C PRO A 189 3.03 5.90 -12.58
N HIS A 190 1.91 5.94 -11.85
CA HIS A 190 0.82 6.88 -12.11
C HIS A 190 0.79 8.02 -11.11
N CYS A 191 0.50 9.22 -11.59
CA CYS A 191 0.39 10.43 -10.81
C CYS A 191 -1.08 10.74 -10.53
N VAL A 192 -1.45 10.75 -9.25
CA VAL A 192 -2.84 10.95 -8.82
C VAL A 192 -2.93 12.05 -7.78
N TYR A 193 -4.13 12.59 -7.57
CA TYR A 193 -4.39 13.46 -6.42
C TYR A 193 -4.36 12.67 -5.11
N GLU A 194 -4.37 13.39 -3.98
CA GLU A 194 -4.46 12.79 -2.64
C GLU A 194 -5.60 11.77 -2.49
N ASP A 195 -6.75 12.03 -3.12
CA ASP A 195 -7.92 11.15 -3.09
C ASP A 195 -7.86 9.97 -4.09
N GLY A 196 -6.78 9.87 -4.88
CA GLY A 196 -6.59 8.85 -5.90
C GLY A 196 -7.25 9.16 -7.25
N SER A 197 -7.93 10.30 -7.38
CA SER A 197 -8.51 10.72 -8.66
C SER A 197 -7.43 11.23 -9.63
N GLU A 198 -7.73 11.18 -10.94
CA GLU A 198 -6.78 11.63 -11.96
C GLU A 198 -6.67 13.15 -11.99
N PRO A 199 -5.43 13.68 -12.10
CA PRO A 199 -5.20 15.10 -12.35
C PRO A 199 -5.73 15.55 -13.70
N GLY A 200 -5.73 14.63 -14.66
CA GLY A 200 -6.07 14.86 -16.04
C GLY A 200 -4.95 15.57 -16.79
N TYR A 201 -4.75 15.17 -18.03
CA TYR A 201 -3.62 15.62 -18.83
C TYR A 201 -3.73 17.09 -19.31
N PRO A 202 -2.65 17.90 -19.28
CA PRO A 202 -1.38 17.75 -18.54
C PRO A 202 -1.39 18.50 -17.20
N ARG A 203 -1.31 17.79 -16.06
CA ARG A 203 -1.28 18.40 -14.71
C ARG A 203 -0.38 17.64 -13.73
N ALA A 204 0.08 18.36 -12.71
CA ALA A 204 0.74 17.74 -11.56
C ALA A 204 -0.30 17.07 -10.66
N GLY A 205 0.12 15.97 -10.02
CA GLY A 205 -0.60 15.29 -8.94
C GLY A 205 0.10 15.46 -7.60
N ASP A 206 -0.42 14.78 -6.59
CA ASP A 206 0.06 14.89 -5.21
C ASP A 206 0.85 13.64 -4.77
N LYS A 207 0.59 12.48 -5.39
CA LYS A 207 1.23 11.21 -5.05
C LYS A 207 1.40 10.29 -6.27
N CYS A 208 2.39 9.41 -6.17
CA CYS A 208 2.58 8.30 -7.09
C CYS A 208 1.73 7.09 -6.68
N SER A 209 1.27 6.31 -7.64
CA SER A 209 0.33 5.22 -7.45
C SER A 209 0.57 4.06 -8.41
N ILE A 210 0.24 2.84 -7.96
CA ILE A 210 0.30 1.62 -8.77
C ILE A 210 -0.65 1.69 -9.97
N SER A 211 -1.76 2.42 -9.84
CA SER A 211 -2.79 2.53 -10.88
C SER A 211 -3.44 3.91 -10.88
N SER A 212 -4.12 4.25 -11.97
CA SER A 212 -4.98 5.43 -12.07
C SER A 212 -6.39 5.04 -12.49
N PRO A 213 -7.42 5.86 -12.19
CA PRO A 213 -8.79 5.61 -12.65
C PRO A 213 -8.94 5.23 -14.14
N SER A 214 -8.27 5.91 -15.07
CA SER A 214 -8.34 5.61 -16.50
C SER A 214 -7.69 4.28 -16.87
N VAL A 215 -6.65 3.87 -16.13
CA VAL A 215 -6.00 2.55 -16.31
C VAL A 215 -6.78 1.44 -15.61
N CYS A 216 -7.56 1.79 -14.59
CA CYS A 216 -8.45 0.87 -13.89
C CYS A 216 -9.81 0.70 -14.55
N ASP A 217 -10.14 1.42 -15.61
CA ASP A 217 -11.37 1.18 -16.37
C ASP A 217 -11.21 -0.11 -17.19
N ASP A 218 -11.94 -1.18 -16.87
CA ASP A 218 -11.91 -2.43 -17.66
C ASP A 218 -12.91 -2.44 -18.82
N GLY A 219 -13.68 -1.35 -18.96
CA GLY A 219 -14.71 -1.18 -19.96
C GLY A 219 -15.97 -2.00 -19.70
N ASN A 220 -16.10 -2.66 -18.55
CA ASN A 220 -17.27 -3.45 -18.20
C ASN A 220 -18.31 -2.60 -17.42
N PRO A 221 -19.47 -2.26 -18.00
CA PRO A 221 -20.50 -1.49 -17.30
C PRO A 221 -21.14 -2.25 -16.12
N CYS A 222 -20.96 -3.58 -16.06
CA CYS A 222 -21.46 -4.43 -14.99
C CYS A 222 -20.60 -4.36 -13.71
N THR A 223 -19.44 -3.73 -13.75
CA THR A 223 -18.54 -3.60 -12.61
C THR A 223 -18.46 -2.17 -12.11
N ASP A 224 -18.25 -2.04 -10.80
CA ASP A 224 -17.69 -0.84 -10.20
C ASP A 224 -16.17 -1.00 -10.19
N ASP A 225 -15.50 -0.15 -10.96
CA ASP A 225 -14.04 -0.13 -11.06
C ASP A 225 -13.46 0.64 -9.89
N ILE A 226 -12.71 -0.07 -9.06
CA ILE A 226 -12.13 0.51 -7.85
C ILE A 226 -10.62 0.58 -8.03
N CYS A 227 -10.15 1.81 -8.17
CA CYS A 227 -8.73 2.13 -8.17
C CYS A 227 -8.26 2.39 -6.74
N ASP A 228 -7.56 1.42 -6.15
CA ASP A 228 -6.88 1.64 -4.88
C ASP A 228 -5.39 1.93 -5.13
N PRO A 229 -4.86 3.03 -4.58
CA PRO A 229 -3.50 3.45 -4.91
C PRO A 229 -2.39 2.51 -4.41
N TYR A 230 -2.72 1.61 -3.47
CA TYR A 230 -1.81 0.64 -2.84
C TYR A 230 -2.04 -0.80 -3.31
N TYR A 231 -3.27 -1.16 -3.65
CA TYR A 231 -3.63 -2.51 -4.09
C TYR A 231 -3.83 -2.63 -5.60
N GLY A 232 -3.84 -1.51 -6.32
CA GLY A 232 -4.13 -1.46 -7.75
C GLY A 232 -5.62 -1.51 -8.05
N CYS A 233 -5.95 -1.88 -9.27
CA CYS A 233 -7.32 -1.99 -9.75
C CYS A 233 -7.99 -3.28 -9.28
N TYR A 234 -9.25 -3.18 -8.87
CA TYR A 234 -10.13 -4.32 -8.70
C TYR A 234 -11.55 -3.97 -9.12
N TYR A 235 -12.26 -4.99 -9.59
CA TYR A 235 -13.56 -4.87 -10.24
C TYR A 235 -14.59 -5.61 -9.41
N VAL A 236 -15.68 -4.93 -9.07
CA VAL A 236 -16.74 -5.51 -8.23
C VAL A 236 -18.04 -5.47 -9.00
N ASP A 237 -18.70 -6.61 -9.15
CA ASP A 237 -20.05 -6.67 -9.74
C ASP A 237 -21.00 -5.68 -9.04
N ASN A 238 -21.53 -4.74 -9.82
CA ASN A 238 -22.40 -3.67 -9.34
C ASN A 238 -23.89 -4.06 -9.41
N GLY A 239 -24.20 -5.24 -9.95
CA GLY A 239 -25.56 -5.77 -10.07
C GLY A 239 -26.45 -5.06 -11.09
N SER A 240 -25.88 -4.16 -11.91
CA SER A 240 -26.59 -3.55 -13.04
C SER A 240 -26.89 -4.59 -14.13
N CYS A 241 -26.04 -5.61 -14.25
CA CYS A 241 -26.21 -6.72 -15.15
C CYS A 241 -26.85 -7.92 -14.43
N VAL A 242 -28.07 -8.27 -14.84
CA VAL A 242 -28.77 -9.45 -14.34
C VAL A 242 -28.93 -10.43 -15.48
N CYS A 243 -28.06 -11.43 -15.50
CA CYS A 243 -28.08 -12.51 -16.47
C CYS A 243 -28.13 -13.85 -15.73
N ASP A 244 -28.64 -14.89 -16.38
CA ASP A 244 -28.66 -16.24 -15.82
C ASP A 244 -27.24 -16.73 -15.49
N ALA A 245 -27.15 -17.69 -14.55
CA ALA A 245 -25.95 -18.10 -13.81
C ALA A 245 -24.74 -18.64 -14.63
N ASN A 246 -24.75 -18.53 -15.96
CA ASN A 246 -23.68 -18.97 -16.86
C ASN A 246 -23.04 -17.83 -17.68
N ALA A 247 -23.37 -16.57 -17.42
CA ALA A 247 -22.73 -15.44 -18.07
C ALA A 247 -21.34 -15.16 -17.46
N VAL A 248 -20.38 -14.78 -18.30
CA VAL A 248 -18.99 -14.49 -17.91
C VAL A 248 -18.71 -12.99 -18.01
N ASP A 249 -17.90 -12.52 -17.08
CA ASP A 249 -17.29 -11.18 -17.04
C ASP A 249 -16.34 -11.00 -18.25
N TRP A 250 -16.42 -9.87 -18.96
CA TRP A 250 -15.70 -9.62 -20.22
C TRP A 250 -14.69 -8.49 -20.07
N GLN A 251 -13.47 -8.65 -20.61
CA GLN A 251 -12.41 -7.64 -20.61
C GLN A 251 -11.73 -7.53 -21.99
N CYS A 252 -11.38 -6.32 -22.45
CA CYS A 252 -10.66 -6.10 -23.72
C CYS A 252 -9.13 -6.37 -23.64
N ASN A 253 -8.65 -7.04 -22.59
CA ASN A 253 -7.24 -7.06 -22.19
C ASN A 253 -6.34 -8.15 -22.84
N ASP A 254 -6.79 -8.87 -23.87
CA ASP A 254 -5.93 -9.83 -24.59
C ASP A 254 -5.58 -9.33 -26.00
N PRO A 255 -4.33 -9.52 -26.49
CA PRO A 255 -3.84 -8.86 -27.71
C PRO A 255 -4.51 -9.35 -29.00
N TRP A 256 -5.39 -10.35 -28.90
CA TRP A 256 -6.16 -10.93 -29.99
C TRP A 256 -7.54 -11.33 -29.43
N PRO A 257 -8.65 -10.69 -29.82
CA PRO A 257 -9.97 -11.19 -29.46
C PRO A 257 -10.19 -12.50 -30.22
N PHE A 258 -9.86 -13.64 -29.60
CA PHE A 258 -10.26 -14.94 -30.11
C PHE A 258 -11.73 -15.14 -29.77
N CYS A 259 -12.61 -14.65 -30.65
CA CYS A 259 -13.98 -15.14 -30.77
C CYS A 259 -13.92 -16.58 -31.30
N SER A 260 -13.64 -17.56 -30.44
CA SER A 260 -13.61 -18.97 -30.83
C SER A 260 -14.60 -19.80 -30.01
N GLY A 261 -15.85 -19.73 -30.45
CA GLY A 261 -16.87 -20.78 -30.40
C GLY A 261 -16.77 -21.81 -29.27
N THR A 262 -17.54 -21.61 -28.21
CA THR A 262 -18.82 -22.30 -27.98
C THR A 262 -19.42 -21.82 -26.65
N GLN A 263 -20.66 -21.34 -26.70
CA GLN A 263 -21.63 -21.41 -25.60
C GLN A 263 -21.34 -20.59 -24.33
N PHE A 264 -21.08 -19.28 -24.45
CA PHE A 264 -21.16 -18.32 -23.33
C PHE A 264 -21.82 -17.02 -23.80
N CYS A 265 -22.81 -16.54 -23.04
CA CYS A 265 -23.39 -15.21 -23.21
C CYS A 265 -22.61 -14.21 -22.35
N ILE A 266 -22.38 -13.02 -22.88
CA ILE A 266 -21.73 -11.91 -22.20
C ILE A 266 -22.83 -11.01 -21.63
N CYS A 267 -22.73 -10.70 -20.34
CA CYS A 267 -23.59 -9.71 -19.69
C CYS A 267 -23.15 -8.32 -20.10
N ASP A 268 -24.11 -7.46 -20.40
CA ASP A 268 -23.83 -6.08 -20.77
C ASP A 268 -25.01 -5.18 -20.46
N VAL A 269 -24.79 -3.87 -20.56
CA VAL A 269 -25.83 -2.84 -20.46
C VAL A 269 -25.91 -2.13 -21.80
N ASP A 270 -27.12 -2.02 -22.36
CA ASP A 270 -27.28 -1.25 -23.58
C ASP A 270 -27.05 0.25 -23.34
N THR A 271 -26.91 1.01 -24.42
CA THR A 271 -26.74 2.47 -24.39
C THR A 271 -27.86 3.24 -23.66
N GLU A 272 -28.98 2.58 -23.35
CA GLU A 272 -30.11 3.14 -22.59
C GLU A 272 -30.11 2.74 -21.11
N GLY A 273 -29.12 1.95 -20.67
CA GLY A 273 -28.97 1.49 -19.28
C GLY A 273 -29.75 0.23 -18.95
N ALA A 274 -30.29 -0.49 -19.95
CA ALA A 274 -31.02 -1.73 -19.71
C ALA A 274 -30.08 -2.95 -19.86
N PRO A 275 -30.08 -3.87 -18.88
CA PRO A 275 -29.25 -5.07 -18.95
C PRO A 275 -29.73 -5.99 -20.05
N PHE A 276 -28.78 -6.62 -20.74
CA PHE A 276 -29.03 -7.66 -21.72
C PHE A 276 -27.85 -8.63 -21.81
N CYS A 277 -28.02 -9.69 -22.59
CA CYS A 277 -26.99 -10.68 -22.85
C CYS A 277 -26.79 -10.79 -24.35
N TRP A 278 -25.54 -10.93 -24.80
CA TRP A 278 -25.24 -11.19 -26.20
C TRP A 278 -24.23 -12.34 -26.37
N PRO A 279 -24.29 -13.12 -27.45
CA PRO A 279 -23.36 -14.22 -27.67
C PRO A 279 -22.03 -13.71 -28.19
N ASP A 280 -20.92 -14.40 -27.88
CA ASP A 280 -19.60 -14.12 -28.49
C ASP A 280 -19.71 -13.98 -30.02
N THR A 281 -19.51 -12.76 -30.52
CA THR A 281 -19.77 -12.33 -31.90
C THR A 281 -18.56 -11.58 -32.44
N SER A 282 -18.18 -11.86 -33.69
CA SER A 282 -17.09 -11.16 -34.40
C SER A 282 -17.44 -9.70 -34.68
N CYS A 283 -16.45 -8.80 -34.61
CA CYS A 283 -16.61 -7.39 -34.99
C CYS A 283 -16.91 -7.14 -36.47
N GLU A 284 -16.75 -8.15 -37.34
CA GLU A 284 -16.96 -7.99 -38.77
C GLU A 284 -18.45 -7.92 -39.12
N GLY A 285 -18.89 -6.79 -39.69
CA GLY A 285 -20.25 -6.62 -40.21
C GLY A 285 -21.29 -6.25 -39.17
N LEU A 286 -20.86 -5.86 -37.96
CA LEU A 286 -21.75 -5.23 -36.98
C LEU A 286 -22.26 -3.87 -37.50
N VAL A 287 -23.45 -3.51 -37.04
CA VAL A 287 -24.10 -2.25 -37.41
C VAL A 287 -23.78 -1.22 -36.33
N ASP A 288 -23.12 -0.14 -36.73
CA ASP A 288 -22.86 1.00 -35.85
C ASP A 288 -24.19 1.60 -35.35
N CYS A 289 -24.24 1.94 -34.07
CA CYS A 289 -25.42 2.53 -33.44
C CYS A 289 -25.05 3.60 -32.41
N SER A 290 -26.00 4.49 -32.14
CA SER A 290 -25.90 5.49 -31.07
C SER A 290 -27.00 5.33 -30.00
N SER A 291 -28.02 4.52 -30.32
CA SER A 291 -29.14 4.16 -29.45
C SER A 291 -29.78 2.86 -29.91
N ASN A 292 -30.63 2.24 -29.09
CA ASN A 292 -31.37 1.04 -29.47
C ASN A 292 -32.30 1.27 -30.68
N ALA A 293 -32.69 2.52 -30.96
CA ALA A 293 -33.53 2.85 -32.11
C ALA A 293 -32.83 2.70 -33.46
N ASP A 294 -31.48 2.71 -33.47
CA ASP A 294 -30.68 2.50 -34.68
C ASP A 294 -30.56 1.01 -35.03
N CYS A 295 -30.93 0.13 -34.10
CA CYS A 295 -30.68 -1.29 -34.20
C CYS A 295 -31.85 -2.08 -34.81
N PRO A 296 -31.55 -3.12 -35.61
CA PRO A 296 -32.54 -4.09 -36.07
C PRO A 296 -33.31 -4.76 -34.91
N GLU A 297 -34.52 -5.23 -35.20
CA GLU A 297 -35.34 -5.96 -34.22
C GLU A 297 -34.59 -7.18 -33.66
N GLY A 298 -34.62 -7.34 -32.34
CA GLY A 298 -33.90 -8.41 -31.63
C GLY A 298 -32.41 -8.13 -31.37
N THR A 299 -31.95 -6.90 -31.61
CA THR A 299 -30.60 -6.45 -31.27
C THR A 299 -30.63 -5.19 -30.40
N ARG A 300 -29.59 -4.98 -29.61
CA ARG A 300 -29.42 -3.80 -28.76
C ARG A 300 -28.10 -3.12 -29.02
N CYS A 301 -28.10 -1.81 -28.81
CA CYS A 301 -26.91 -1.00 -29.00
C CYS A 301 -26.07 -1.01 -27.74
N ALA A 302 -24.83 -1.48 -27.81
CA ALA A 302 -23.87 -1.42 -26.71
C ALA A 302 -22.45 -1.17 -27.22
N SER A 303 -21.61 -0.59 -26.36
CA SER A 303 -20.18 -0.42 -26.65
C SER A 303 -19.45 -1.70 -26.35
N THR A 304 -18.55 -2.11 -27.23
CA THR A 304 -17.74 -3.33 -27.05
C THR A 304 -16.30 -3.06 -27.49
N CYS A 305 -15.42 -4.07 -27.43
CA CYS A 305 -14.08 -3.95 -28.03
C CYS A 305 -14.11 -3.72 -29.55
N CYS A 306 -15.28 -3.79 -30.20
CA CYS A 306 -15.46 -3.44 -31.61
C CYS A 306 -15.66 -1.93 -31.86
N GLY A 307 -15.93 -1.13 -30.82
CA GLY A 307 -16.12 0.32 -30.90
C GLY A 307 -17.25 0.86 -30.00
N GLU A 308 -17.43 2.19 -30.00
CA GLU A 308 -18.35 2.94 -29.14
C GLU A 308 -19.86 2.81 -29.49
N GLY A 309 -20.31 1.63 -29.94
CA GLY A 309 -21.72 1.37 -30.20
C GLY A 309 -21.96 0.44 -31.39
N GLN A 310 -22.31 -0.81 -31.10
CA GLN A 310 -22.66 -1.82 -32.10
C GLN A 310 -23.98 -2.49 -31.75
N CYS A 311 -24.77 -2.83 -32.76
CA CYS A 311 -26.00 -3.61 -32.58
C CYS A 311 -25.67 -5.08 -32.38
N LEU A 312 -25.93 -5.59 -31.17
CA LEU A 312 -25.63 -6.95 -30.76
C LEU A 312 -26.92 -7.75 -30.59
N PRO A 313 -26.97 -9.00 -31.08
CA PRO A 313 -28.15 -9.85 -30.88
C PRO A 313 -28.31 -10.23 -29.41
N GLU A 314 -29.55 -10.28 -28.94
CA GLU A 314 -29.83 -10.84 -27.62
C GLU A 314 -29.57 -12.37 -27.62
N CYS A 315 -29.06 -12.89 -26.52
CA CYS A 315 -29.01 -14.32 -26.29
C CYS A 315 -30.43 -14.88 -26.19
N ASP A 316 -30.76 -15.78 -27.10
CA ASP A 316 -32.02 -16.52 -27.07
C ASP A 316 -31.94 -17.71 -26.07
N ASP A 317 -32.98 -17.88 -25.24
CA ASP A 317 -33.19 -19.03 -24.31
C ASP A 317 -33.19 -20.42 -25.01
N ILE A 318 -33.11 -20.47 -26.34
CA ILE A 318 -33.51 -21.59 -27.19
C ILE A 318 -32.43 -22.68 -27.29
N TRP A 319 -31.21 -22.46 -26.79
CA TRP A 319 -30.09 -23.39 -27.03
C TRP A 319 -29.92 -24.51 -25.98
N LEU A 320 -30.75 -24.57 -24.94
CA LEU A 320 -30.69 -25.63 -23.91
C LEU A 320 -31.62 -26.83 -24.16
N GLU A 321 -32.54 -26.79 -25.12
CA GLU A 321 -33.46 -27.91 -25.38
C GLU A 321 -32.94 -28.96 -26.39
N GLU A 322 -31.92 -28.66 -27.21
CA GLU A 322 -31.43 -29.60 -28.23
C GLU A 322 -30.39 -30.64 -27.73
N VAL A 323 -30.07 -30.65 -26.43
CA VAL A 323 -29.23 -31.70 -25.79
C VAL A 323 -30.07 -32.63 -24.90
N ARG A 324 -31.32 -32.91 -25.26
CA ARG A 324 -31.98 -34.15 -24.84
C ARG A 324 -32.06 -35.10 -26.03
N VAL A 325 -31.08 -36.01 -26.05
CA VAL A 325 -31.02 -37.18 -26.92
C VAL A 325 -32.40 -37.81 -27.06
N ASP A 326 -32.89 -37.85 -28.30
CA ASP A 326 -34.07 -38.61 -28.69
C ASP A 326 -33.97 -40.05 -28.21
N GLY A 327 -34.98 -40.50 -27.45
CA GLY A 327 -35.13 -41.94 -27.19
C GLY A 327 -35.98 -42.37 -26.01
N GLN A 328 -37.25 -41.96 -25.90
CA GLN A 328 -38.34 -42.89 -25.51
C GLN A 328 -39.72 -42.21 -25.57
N PRO A 329 -40.76 -42.87 -26.14
CA PRO A 329 -42.11 -42.34 -26.13
C PRO A 329 -42.84 -42.79 -24.86
N SER A 330 -43.61 -41.89 -24.26
CA SER A 330 -44.70 -42.31 -23.37
C SER A 330 -45.83 -41.29 -23.35
N GLY A 331 -46.85 -41.58 -24.16
CA GLY A 331 -48.27 -41.60 -23.76
C GLY A 331 -49.01 -40.27 -23.54
N PRO A 332 -50.27 -40.15 -24.01
CA PRO A 332 -51.07 -38.95 -23.80
C PRO A 332 -51.61 -38.93 -22.38
N THR A 333 -51.58 -37.77 -21.72
CA THR A 333 -52.46 -37.56 -20.56
C THR A 333 -53.25 -36.27 -20.71
N THR A 334 -54.54 -36.46 -20.50
CA THR A 334 -55.71 -35.67 -20.85
C THR A 334 -55.81 -34.37 -20.07
N ALA A 335 -56.56 -33.44 -20.67
CA ALA A 335 -57.12 -32.22 -20.10
C ALA A 335 -57.62 -32.33 -18.66
N GLY A 336 -57.41 -31.24 -17.90
CA GLY A 336 -58.08 -30.94 -16.64
C GLY A 336 -58.28 -29.43 -16.50
N THR A 337 -59.52 -28.99 -16.72
CA THR A 337 -60.12 -27.67 -16.44
C THR A 337 -59.89 -27.15 -15.03
N GLN A 338 -59.81 -25.82 -14.86
CA GLN A 338 -60.51 -24.94 -13.87
C GLN A 338 -60.40 -23.49 -14.42
N ASN A 339 -61.48 -22.81 -14.83
CA ASN A 339 -62.33 -21.93 -14.01
C ASN A 339 -61.90 -21.70 -12.57
#